data_AF-A0A1J9R1G5-F1
#
_entry.id   AF-A0A1J9R1G5-F1
#
_cell.length_a   1.000
_cell.length_b   1.000
_cell.length_c   1.000
_cell.angle_alpha   90.00
_cell.angle_beta   90.00
_cell.angle_gamma   90.00
#
_symmetry.space_group_name_H-M   'P 1'
#
loop_
_entity.id
_entity.type
_entity.pdbx_description
1 polymer ?
#
loop_
_entity_poly.entity_id
_entity_poly.type
_entity_poly.pdbx_seq_one_letter_code
_entity_poly.pdbx_strand_id
1 'polypeptide(L)'
;MLPPLSVEQIARQATEFEFDPFSPLRYWIRAAGLLIKEASIYEREGNDQQAYLLLFRHAQLVLSHIATHPDARQEDNRKAVAAAKREVQRNLSKLEELKPRINKRYERYVQFIRDREARRTMHLLGNDGIKTTAAPIDPALAGVAEPLEAAQNRELAVKLAQREFSRRATARTATHTDQLYAGSISGTYRVEGFQRKSNDESADDLSRRLQDLRSKV
;
A
#
# COMPACT_ATOMS: atom_id res chain seq x y z
N MET A 1 -5.43 2.76 2.56
CA MET A 1 -4.36 3.64 2.04
C MET A 1 -4.93 5.03 1.91
N LEU A 2 -4.39 6.01 2.64
CA LEU A 2 -4.78 7.42 2.47
C LEU A 2 -4.34 7.90 1.08
N PRO A 3 -5.15 8.71 0.39
CA PRO A 3 -4.76 9.30 -0.89
C PRO A 3 -3.52 10.19 -0.68
N PRO A 4 -2.52 10.14 -1.57
CA PRO A 4 -1.40 11.06 -1.49
C PRO A 4 -1.89 12.49 -1.72
N LEU A 5 -1.33 13.43 -0.99
CA LEU A 5 -1.60 14.86 -1.09
C LEU A 5 -0.57 15.53 -2.01
N SER A 6 -0.97 16.64 -2.63
CA SER A 6 -0.03 17.50 -3.35
C SER A 6 0.84 18.30 -2.37
N VAL A 7 2.02 18.74 -2.82
CA VAL A 7 2.91 19.57 -2.01
C VAL A 7 2.21 20.84 -1.50
N GLU A 8 1.35 21.45 -2.31
CA GLU A 8 0.58 22.65 -1.94
C GLU A 8 -0.43 22.36 -0.83
N GLN A 9 -1.13 21.23 -0.92
CA GLN A 9 -2.08 20.81 0.11
C GLN A 9 -1.36 20.55 1.44
N ILE A 10 -0.20 19.88 1.39
CA ILE A 10 0.61 19.63 2.58
C ILE A 10 1.14 20.94 3.17
N ALA A 11 1.61 21.87 2.34
CA ALA A 11 2.07 23.18 2.81
C ALA A 11 0.95 23.96 3.50
N ARG A 12 -0.27 23.94 2.94
CA ARG A 12 -1.44 24.54 3.58
C ARG A 12 -1.74 23.90 4.93
N GLN A 13 -1.81 22.58 5.00
CA GLN A 13 -2.04 21.84 6.26
C GLN A 13 -0.92 22.11 7.29
N ALA A 14 0.32 22.26 6.84
CA ALA A 14 1.44 22.59 7.71
C ALA A 14 1.27 23.95 8.39
N THR A 15 0.60 24.90 7.73
CA THR A 15 0.30 26.24 8.27
C THR A 15 -0.82 26.28 9.30
N GLU A 16 -1.63 25.22 9.35
CA GLU A 16 -2.78 25.11 10.26
C GLU A 16 -2.30 24.66 11.64
N PHE A 17 -1.92 25.61 12.48
CA PHE A 17 -1.67 25.41 13.90
C PHE A 17 -1.94 26.70 14.69
N GLU A 18 -2.31 26.53 15.96
CA GLU A 18 -2.53 27.65 16.86
C GLU A 18 -1.20 28.04 17.53
N PHE A 19 -0.89 29.33 17.46
CA PHE A 19 0.25 29.92 18.15
C PHE A 19 -0.24 30.94 19.16
N ASP A 20 0.11 30.72 20.42
CA ASP A 20 -0.19 31.63 21.51
C ASP A 20 1.07 32.43 21.93
N PRO A 21 1.10 33.76 21.72
CA PRO A 21 2.21 34.62 22.13
C PRO A 21 2.35 34.80 23.65
N PHE A 22 1.33 34.46 24.45
CA PHE A 22 1.40 34.55 25.92
C PHE A 22 2.10 33.35 26.56
N SER A 23 2.18 32.24 25.83
CA SER A 23 2.88 31.04 26.26
C SER A 23 4.40 31.24 26.19
N PRO A 24 5.17 30.91 27.24
CA PRO A 24 6.61 31.17 27.29
C PRO A 24 7.38 30.55 26.11
N LEU A 25 8.28 31.34 25.51
CA LEU A 25 9.02 30.98 24.30
C LEU A 25 9.74 29.63 24.36
N ARG A 26 10.23 29.24 25.54
CA ARG A 26 10.89 27.94 25.77
C ARG A 26 10.03 26.74 25.36
N TYR A 27 8.71 26.83 25.49
CA TYR A 27 7.80 25.73 25.11
C TYR A 27 7.74 25.60 23.60
N TRP A 28 7.64 26.73 22.89
CA TRP A 28 7.66 26.76 21.43
C TRP A 28 8.99 26.29 20.85
N ILE A 29 10.12 26.64 21.47
CA ILE A 29 11.45 26.14 21.05
C ILE A 29 11.55 24.62 21.23
N ARG A 30 11.03 24.07 22.33
CA ARG A 30 10.98 22.61 22.53
C ARG A 30 10.06 21.94 21.51
N ALA A 31 8.91 22.53 21.23
CA ALA A 31 7.99 22.04 20.20
C ALA A 31 8.65 22.03 18.82
N ALA A 32 9.39 23.08 18.46
CA ALA A 32 10.17 23.15 17.24
C ALA A 32 11.20 21.99 17.15
N GLY A 33 11.94 21.73 18.23
CA GLY A 33 12.87 20.60 18.29
C GLY A 33 12.19 19.24 18.18
N LEU A 34 10.96 19.09 18.70
CA LEU A 34 10.18 17.86 18.56
C LEU A 34 9.74 17.63 17.11
N LEU A 35 9.31 18.68 16.40
CA LEU A 35 8.93 18.58 14.98
C LEU A 35 10.08 18.04 14.12
N ILE A 36 11.32 18.47 14.38
CA ILE A 36 12.50 17.96 13.65
C ILE A 36 12.72 16.48 13.93
N LYS A 37 12.63 16.06 15.20
CA LYS A 37 12.81 14.66 15.59
C LYS A 37 11.77 13.77 14.91
N GLU A 38 10.51 14.17 15.00
CA GLU A 38 9.40 13.46 14.37
C GLU A 38 9.56 13.40 12.84
N ALA A 39 9.94 14.51 12.21
CA ALA A 39 10.23 14.52 10.77
C ALA A 39 11.33 13.51 10.40
N SER A 40 12.40 13.42 11.20
CA SER A 40 13.48 12.46 10.97
C SER A 40 13.05 10.99 11.10
N ILE A 41 12.01 10.72 11.90
CA ILE A 41 11.42 9.38 12.02
C ILE A 41 10.65 9.07 10.73
N TYR A 42 9.77 9.98 10.28
CA TYR A 42 9.02 9.79 9.03
C TYR A 42 9.91 9.69 7.79
N GLU A 43 11.04 10.41 7.75
CA GLU A 43 12.04 10.26 6.69
C GLU A 43 12.60 8.83 6.64
N ARG A 44 12.91 8.23 7.80
CA ARG A 44 13.43 6.85 7.91
C ARG A 44 12.39 5.80 7.54
N GLU A 45 11.11 6.08 7.83
CA GLU A 45 9.99 5.24 7.45
C GLU A 45 9.61 5.37 5.95
N GLY A 46 10.21 6.33 5.23
CA GLY A 46 9.88 6.61 3.84
C GLY A 46 8.55 7.34 3.66
N ASN A 47 8.01 7.94 4.72
CA ASN A 47 6.81 8.76 4.67
C ASN A 47 7.14 10.23 4.37
N ASP A 48 7.51 10.47 3.11
CA ASP A 48 7.95 11.78 2.63
C ASP A 48 6.90 12.88 2.86
N GLN A 49 5.60 12.55 2.80
CA GLN A 49 4.51 13.52 2.97
C GLN A 49 4.46 14.09 4.39
N GLN A 50 4.55 13.23 5.41
CA GLN A 50 4.54 13.65 6.82
C GLN A 50 5.85 14.34 7.19
N ALA A 51 6.99 13.84 6.70
CA ALA A 51 8.27 14.52 6.86
C ALA A 51 8.23 15.95 6.32
N TYR A 52 7.71 16.14 5.10
CA TYR A 52 7.58 17.47 4.49
C TYR A 52 6.64 18.39 5.29
N LEU A 53 5.50 17.87 5.75
CA LEU A 53 4.55 18.61 6.58
C LEU A 53 5.22 19.18 7.83
N LEU A 54 5.92 18.33 8.58
CA LEU A 54 6.54 18.69 9.85
C LEU A 54 7.72 19.65 9.68
N LEU A 55 8.55 19.44 8.65
CA LEU A 55 9.67 20.34 8.34
C LEU A 55 9.17 21.73 7.90
N PHE A 56 8.09 21.78 7.11
CA PHE A 56 7.49 23.04 6.69
C PHE A 56 6.87 23.78 7.88
N ARG A 57 6.12 23.06 8.74
CA ARG A 57 5.56 23.61 9.98
C ARG A 57 6.64 24.15 10.90
N HIS A 58 7.75 23.42 11.05
CA HIS A 58 8.91 23.87 11.80
C HIS A 58 9.47 25.19 11.26
N ALA A 59 9.65 25.30 9.93
CA ALA A 59 10.13 26.52 9.29
C ALA A 59 9.18 27.71 9.55
N GLN A 60 7.87 27.51 9.41
CA GLN A 60 6.89 28.54 9.68
C GLN A 60 6.86 28.97 11.15
N LEU A 61 6.84 28.01 12.08
CA LEU A 61 6.88 28.27 13.52
C LEU A 61 8.10 29.11 13.90
N VAL A 62 9.28 28.74 13.39
CA VAL A 62 10.53 29.42 13.75
C VAL A 62 10.63 30.81 13.11
N LEU A 63 10.38 30.91 11.80
CA LEU A 63 10.59 32.15 11.06
C LEU A 63 9.49 33.19 11.30
N SER A 64 8.24 32.75 11.46
CA SER A 64 7.09 33.67 11.55
C SER A 64 6.74 34.00 12.99
N HIS A 65 6.83 33.03 13.92
CA HIS A 65 6.31 33.17 15.28
C HIS A 65 7.40 33.29 16.35
N ILE A 66 8.36 32.36 16.39
CA ILE A 66 9.46 32.39 17.38
C ILE A 66 10.35 33.63 17.17
N ALA A 67 10.60 34.02 15.92
CA ALA A 67 11.42 35.20 15.63
C ALA A 67 10.76 36.53 16.02
N THR A 68 9.43 36.57 16.11
CA THR A 68 8.63 37.78 16.41
C THR A 68 8.13 37.83 17.86
N HIS A 69 8.31 36.75 18.63
CA HIS A 69 7.89 36.65 20.02
C HIS A 69 8.55 37.72 20.92
N PRO A 70 7.83 38.31 21.90
CA PRO A 70 8.37 39.34 22.80
C PRO A 70 9.65 38.90 23.53
N ASP A 71 9.65 37.68 24.08
CA ASP A 71 10.81 37.09 24.78
C ASP A 71 12.00 36.72 23.86
N ALA A 72 11.87 36.81 22.53
CA ALA A 72 12.94 36.42 21.62
C ALA A 72 14.16 37.35 21.69
N ARG A 73 13.97 38.59 22.17
CA ARG A 73 15.04 39.57 22.35
C ARG A 73 15.80 39.44 23.68
N GLN A 74 15.31 38.60 24.59
CA GLN A 74 15.99 38.34 25.86
C GLN A 74 17.28 37.56 25.61
N GLU A 75 18.36 37.92 26.31
CA GLU A 75 19.69 37.34 26.13
C GLU A 75 19.68 35.81 26.33
N ASP A 76 18.89 35.33 27.29
CA ASP A 76 18.71 33.91 27.62
C ASP A 76 18.14 33.10 26.46
N ASN A 77 17.21 33.68 25.69
CA ASN A 77 16.53 33.00 24.59
C ASN A 77 17.21 33.24 23.23
N ARG A 78 18.00 34.30 23.10
CA ARG A 78 18.63 34.71 21.83
C ARG A 78 19.47 33.60 21.20
N LYS A 79 20.23 32.87 22.02
CA LYS A 79 21.05 31.72 21.56
C LYS A 79 20.19 30.60 21.01
N ALA A 80 19.09 30.27 21.69
CA ALA A 80 18.18 29.21 21.30
C ALA A 80 17.39 29.56 20.02
N VAL A 81 16.93 30.81 19.90
CA VAL A 81 16.29 31.32 18.67
C VAL A 81 17.25 31.28 17.48
N ALA A 82 18.52 31.68 17.68
CA ALA A 82 19.53 31.62 16.63
C ALA A 82 19.83 30.17 16.20
N ALA A 83 19.89 29.23 17.16
CA ALA A 83 20.06 27.81 16.87
C ALA A 83 18.88 27.25 16.03
N ALA A 84 17.65 27.55 16.43
CA ALA A 84 16.45 27.15 15.69
C ALA A 84 16.43 27.71 14.25
N LYS A 85 16.82 28.97 14.06
CA LYS A 85 16.94 29.56 12.70
C LYS A 85 17.96 28.82 11.83
N ARG A 86 19.11 28.42 12.40
CA ARG A 86 20.10 27.61 11.67
C ARG A 86 19.58 26.22 11.34
N GLU A 87 18.76 25.63 12.21
CA GLU A 87 18.09 24.36 11.93
C GLU A 87 17.12 24.47 10.75
N VAL A 88 16.33 25.55 10.69
CA VAL A 88 15.46 25.81 9.52
C VAL A 88 16.29 25.87 8.25
N GLN A 89 17.39 26.61 8.24
CA GLN A 89 18.26 26.72 7.05
C GLN A 89 18.76 25.35 6.57
N ARG A 90 19.14 24.45 7.48
CA ARG A 90 19.54 23.07 7.12
C ARG A 90 18.36 22.25 6.59
N ASN A 91 17.18 22.43 7.17
CA ASN A 91 15.99 21.68 6.81
C ASN A 91 15.36 22.14 5.48
N LEU A 92 15.64 23.37 5.03
CA LEU A 92 15.19 23.84 3.71
C LEU A 92 15.73 22.97 2.57
N SER A 93 17.00 22.55 2.64
CA SER A 93 17.57 21.64 1.63
C SER A 93 16.79 20.31 1.55
N LYS A 94 16.40 19.76 2.69
CA LYS A 94 15.58 18.54 2.76
C LYS A 94 14.20 18.74 2.15
N LEU A 95 13.57 19.89 2.38
CA LEU A 95 12.27 20.20 1.77
C LEU A 95 12.38 20.20 0.23
N GLU A 96 13.45 20.78 -0.33
CA GLU A 96 13.67 20.76 -1.79
C GLU A 96 13.90 19.35 -2.33
N GLU A 97 14.56 18.46 -1.59
CA GLU A 97 14.73 17.04 -1.95
C GLU A 97 13.42 16.24 -1.90
N LEU A 98 12.54 16.53 -0.93
CA LEU A 98 11.28 15.82 -0.72
C LEU A 98 10.20 16.22 -1.74
N LYS A 99 10.16 17.49 -2.17
CA LYS A 99 9.17 18.01 -3.14
C LYS A 99 8.99 17.14 -4.39
N PRO A 100 10.03 16.82 -5.17
CA PRO A 100 9.87 16.03 -6.40
C PRO A 100 9.38 14.61 -6.11
N ARG A 101 9.75 14.02 -4.96
CA ARG A 101 9.32 12.67 -4.56
C ARG A 101 7.82 12.63 -4.28
N ILE A 102 7.32 13.64 -3.56
CA ILE A 102 5.89 13.79 -3.24
C ILE A 102 5.08 14.03 -4.51
N ASN A 103 5.49 14.99 -5.35
CA ASN A 103 4.78 15.29 -6.60
C ASN A 103 4.71 14.07 -7.52
N LYS A 104 5.80 13.33 -7.68
CA LYS A 104 5.82 12.08 -8.47
C LYS A 104 4.85 11.03 -7.93
N ARG A 105 4.71 10.92 -6.60
CA ARG A 105 3.75 10.00 -5.97
C ARG A 105 2.31 10.45 -6.20
N TYR A 106 2.05 11.76 -6.09
CA TYR A 106 0.75 12.35 -6.33
C TYR A 106 0.31 12.21 -7.80
N GLU A 107 1.19 12.54 -8.74
CA GLU A 107 0.94 12.41 -10.18
C GLU A 107 0.59 10.96 -10.58
N ARG A 108 1.35 9.98 -10.08
CA ARG A 108 1.04 8.55 -10.31
C ARG A 108 -0.34 8.16 -9.80
N TYR A 109 -0.72 8.67 -8.63
CA TYR A 109 -2.04 8.41 -8.07
C TYR A 109 -3.14 9.06 -8.92
N VAL A 110 -2.97 10.31 -9.33
CA VAL A 110 -3.92 11.02 -10.19
C VAL A 110 -4.07 10.30 -11.54
N GLN A 111 -2.98 9.85 -12.16
CA GLN A 111 -3.02 9.05 -13.39
C GLN A 111 -3.80 7.75 -13.19
N PHE A 112 -3.52 7.01 -12.12
CA PHE A 112 -4.24 5.76 -11.81
C PHE A 112 -5.76 5.98 -11.63
N ILE A 113 -6.15 7.07 -10.96
CA ILE A 113 -7.56 7.43 -10.79
C ILE A 113 -8.20 7.80 -12.13
N ARG A 114 -7.52 8.63 -12.94
CA ARG A 114 -8.00 9.01 -14.28
C ARG A 114 -8.18 7.81 -15.20
N ASP A 115 -7.23 6.88 -15.23
CA ASP A 115 -7.32 5.65 -16.04
C ASP A 115 -8.51 4.78 -15.60
N ARG A 116 -8.74 4.70 -14.28
CA ARG A 116 -9.88 3.98 -13.72
C ARG A 116 -11.21 4.63 -14.12
N GLU A 117 -11.28 5.96 -14.09
CA GLU A 117 -12.46 6.73 -14.51
C GLU A 117 -12.70 6.61 -16.02
N ALA A 118 -11.65 6.66 -16.85
CA ALA A 118 -11.73 6.45 -18.28
C ALA A 118 -12.26 5.04 -18.61
N ARG A 119 -11.76 3.99 -17.95
CA ARG A 119 -12.29 2.62 -18.14
C ARG A 119 -13.74 2.50 -17.71
N ARG A 120 -14.12 3.15 -16.60
CA ARG A 120 -15.52 3.17 -16.13
C ARG A 120 -16.45 3.87 -17.12
N THR A 121 -16.05 5.04 -17.61
CA THR A 121 -16.85 5.79 -18.60
C THR A 121 -16.94 5.04 -19.93
N MET A 122 -15.87 4.41 -20.40
CA MET A 122 -15.92 3.54 -21.59
C MET A 122 -16.83 2.32 -21.39
N HIS A 123 -16.85 1.70 -20.21
CA HIS A 123 -17.76 0.59 -19.92
C HIS A 123 -19.23 1.04 -19.86
N LEU A 124 -19.50 2.26 -19.37
CA LEU A 124 -20.85 2.81 -19.32
C LEU A 124 -21.36 3.23 -20.72
N LEU A 125 -20.49 3.78 -21.56
CA LEU A 125 -20.81 4.17 -22.94
C LEU A 125 -20.84 2.98 -23.92
N GLY A 126 -20.09 1.91 -23.63
CA GLY A 126 -20.03 0.69 -24.44
C GLY A 126 -21.23 -0.25 -24.30
N ASN A 127 -22.13 0.00 -23.34
CA ASN A 127 -23.31 -0.85 -23.10
C ASN A 127 -24.57 -0.34 -23.83
N ASP A 128 -24.57 0.89 -24.36
CA ASP A 128 -25.77 1.54 -24.93
C ASP A 128 -25.82 1.56 -26.47
N GLY A 129 -24.91 0.89 -27.17
CA GLY A 129 -24.99 0.84 -28.62
C GLY A 129 -24.07 -0.16 -29.27
N ILE A 130 -24.58 -1.37 -29.51
CA ILE A 130 -24.36 -2.19 -30.72
C ILE A 130 -25.36 -3.36 -30.66
N LYS A 131 -26.58 -3.13 -31.15
CA LYS A 131 -27.38 -4.15 -31.82
C LYS A 131 -27.11 -4.02 -33.32
N THR A 132 -25.87 -4.25 -33.75
CA THR A 132 -25.58 -4.39 -35.18
C THR A 132 -25.68 -5.86 -35.55
N THR A 133 -26.60 -6.12 -36.45
CA THR A 133 -26.82 -7.37 -37.15
C THR A 133 -25.58 -7.73 -37.96
N ALA A 134 -24.59 -8.40 -37.36
CA ALA A 134 -23.47 -8.96 -38.10
C ALA A 134 -22.84 -10.10 -37.32
N ALA A 135 -23.07 -11.32 -37.80
CA ALA A 135 -22.38 -12.60 -37.56
C ALA A 135 -21.91 -12.95 -36.13
N PRO A 136 -22.11 -14.19 -35.66
CA PRO A 136 -21.52 -14.63 -34.39
C PRO A 136 -19.99 -14.63 -34.54
N ILE A 137 -19.33 -13.57 -34.09
CA ILE A 137 -17.89 -13.54 -33.89
C ILE A 137 -17.66 -14.51 -32.73
N ASP A 138 -17.03 -15.65 -33.05
CA ASP A 138 -16.71 -16.68 -32.07
C ASP A 138 -15.92 -16.03 -30.91
N PRO A 139 -16.46 -16.02 -29.67
CA PRO A 139 -15.81 -15.43 -28.50
C PRO A 139 -14.41 -15.96 -28.25
N ALA A 140 -14.07 -17.14 -28.81
CA ALA A 140 -12.74 -17.71 -28.75
C ALA A 140 -11.66 -16.89 -29.50
N LEU A 141 -12.03 -16.11 -30.53
CA LEU A 141 -11.07 -15.31 -31.33
C LEU A 141 -10.84 -13.90 -30.81
N ALA A 142 -11.75 -13.35 -29.99
CA ALA A 142 -11.68 -11.98 -29.51
C ALA A 142 -10.61 -11.76 -28.41
N GLY A 143 -10.03 -12.83 -27.85
CA GLY A 143 -8.94 -12.76 -26.87
C GLY A 143 -9.31 -12.16 -25.50
N VAL A 144 -10.51 -11.61 -25.35
CA VAL A 144 -11.04 -11.07 -24.10
C VAL A 144 -12.01 -12.10 -23.52
N ALA A 145 -11.56 -12.87 -22.54
CA ALA A 145 -12.45 -13.77 -21.81
C ALA A 145 -13.37 -12.94 -20.91
N GLU A 146 -14.64 -12.81 -21.30
CA GLU A 146 -15.66 -12.16 -20.48
C GLU A 146 -15.94 -13.01 -19.23
N PRO A 147 -15.88 -12.44 -18.00
CA PRO A 147 -16.21 -13.17 -16.79
C PRO A 147 -17.70 -13.53 -16.78
N LEU A 148 -18.02 -14.83 -16.81
CA LEU A 148 -19.40 -15.31 -16.70
C LEU A 148 -20.00 -14.99 -15.32
N GLU A 149 -21.09 -14.23 -15.29
CA GLU A 149 -21.87 -14.00 -14.06
C GLU A 149 -22.60 -15.29 -13.64
N ALA A 150 -22.12 -15.89 -12.54
CA ALA A 150 -22.66 -17.16 -12.01
C ALA A 150 -24.14 -17.08 -11.60
N ALA A 151 -24.66 -15.88 -11.32
CA ALA A 151 -26.05 -15.64 -10.98
C ALA A 151 -27.00 -15.86 -12.17
N GLN A 152 -26.56 -15.50 -13.38
CA GLN A 152 -27.39 -15.60 -14.59
C GLN A 152 -27.27 -16.98 -15.26
N ASN A 153 -26.10 -17.61 -15.20
CA ASN A 153 -25.79 -18.86 -15.93
C ASN A 153 -25.30 -19.97 -15.01
N ARG A 154 -26.07 -20.28 -13.96
CA ARG A 154 -25.70 -21.23 -12.90
C ARG A 154 -25.28 -22.60 -13.42
N GLU A 155 -26.07 -23.20 -14.31
CA GLU A 155 -25.78 -24.56 -14.82
C GLU A 155 -24.50 -24.62 -15.66
N LEU A 156 -24.28 -23.59 -16.49
CA LEU A 156 -23.09 -23.50 -17.33
C LEU A 156 -21.83 -23.25 -16.49
N ALA A 157 -21.93 -22.38 -15.48
CA ALA A 157 -20.84 -22.12 -14.54
C ALA A 157 -20.42 -23.40 -13.78
N VAL A 158 -21.39 -24.22 -13.36
CA VAL A 158 -21.12 -25.52 -12.71
C VAL A 158 -20.42 -26.47 -13.66
N LYS A 159 -20.88 -26.61 -14.91
CA LYS A 159 -20.24 -27.47 -15.92
C LYS A 159 -18.80 -27.05 -16.23
N LEU A 160 -18.57 -25.74 -16.37
CA LEU A 160 -17.22 -25.20 -16.60
C LEU A 160 -16.31 -25.43 -15.39
N ALA A 161 -16.82 -25.23 -14.18
CA ALA A 161 -16.08 -25.52 -12.96
C ALA A 161 -15.69 -27.01 -12.87
N GLN A 162 -16.64 -27.92 -13.12
CA GLN A 162 -16.38 -29.37 -13.16
C GLN A 162 -15.31 -29.73 -14.20
N ARG A 163 -15.42 -29.17 -15.42
CA ARG A 163 -14.43 -29.38 -16.49
C ARG A 163 -13.03 -28.89 -16.08
N GLU A 164 -12.93 -27.74 -15.43
CA GLU A 164 -11.66 -27.20 -14.94
C GLU A 164 -11.07 -28.04 -13.79
N PHE A 165 -11.91 -28.53 -12.87
CA PHE A 165 -11.48 -29.46 -11.83
C PHE A 165 -10.91 -30.75 -12.43
N SER A 166 -11.59 -31.35 -13.42
CA SER A 166 -11.08 -32.54 -14.11
C SER A 166 -9.76 -32.28 -14.83
N ARG A 167 -9.64 -31.15 -15.53
CA ARG A 167 -8.40 -30.75 -16.21
C ARG A 167 -7.23 -30.55 -15.23
N ARG A 168 -7.49 -29.93 -14.08
CA ARG A 168 -6.45 -29.74 -13.05
C ARG A 168 -6.07 -31.03 -12.36
N ALA A 169 -7.03 -31.94 -12.14
CA ALA A 169 -6.76 -33.26 -11.59
C ALA A 169 -5.82 -34.06 -12.50
N THR A 170 -6.06 -34.08 -13.82
CA THR A 170 -5.18 -34.79 -14.76
C THR A 170 -3.80 -34.17 -14.85
N ALA A 171 -3.68 -32.84 -14.84
CA ALA A 171 -2.39 -32.16 -14.82
C ALA A 171 -1.58 -32.47 -13.54
N ARG A 172 -2.24 -32.53 -12.37
CA ARG A 172 -1.60 -32.90 -11.10
C ARG A 172 -1.10 -34.34 -11.10
N THR A 173 -1.89 -35.28 -11.64
CA THR A 173 -1.47 -36.68 -11.76
C THR A 173 -0.27 -36.83 -12.70
N ALA A 174 -0.24 -36.12 -13.82
CA ALA A 174 0.90 -36.12 -14.75
C ALA A 174 2.19 -35.59 -14.10
N THR A 175 2.10 -34.53 -13.28
CA THR A 175 3.27 -34.01 -12.55
C THR A 175 3.75 -34.94 -11.42
N HIS A 176 2.84 -35.73 -10.82
CA HIS A 176 3.19 -36.70 -9.79
C HIS A 176 3.87 -37.95 -10.38
N THR A 177 3.48 -38.38 -11.59
CA THR A 177 4.17 -39.48 -12.29
C THR A 177 5.57 -39.08 -12.74
N ASP A 178 5.79 -37.83 -13.12
CA ASP A 178 7.11 -37.33 -13.55
C ASP A 178 8.12 -37.24 -12.37
N GLN A 179 7.62 -36.92 -11.16
CA GLN A 179 8.44 -36.90 -9.94
C GLN A 179 8.88 -38.31 -9.47
N LEU A 180 8.17 -39.38 -9.86
CA LEU A 180 8.53 -40.75 -9.50
C LEU A 180 9.59 -41.37 -10.43
N TYR A 181 9.83 -40.80 -11.61
CA TYR A 181 10.91 -41.22 -12.52
C TYR A 181 12.14 -40.29 -12.50
N ALA A 182 12.00 -39.04 -12.05
CA ALA A 182 13.12 -38.09 -11.90
C ALA A 182 13.91 -38.24 -10.58
N GLY A 183 13.52 -39.17 -9.69
CA GLY A 183 14.14 -39.37 -8.37
C GLY A 183 15.32 -40.36 -8.32
N SER A 184 15.73 -40.98 -9.43
CA SER A 184 16.75 -42.05 -9.42
C SER A 184 18.17 -41.65 -9.82
N ILE A 185 18.44 -40.38 -10.15
CA ILE A 185 19.78 -39.95 -10.55
C ILE A 185 20.10 -38.55 -9.99
N SER A 186 20.44 -38.46 -8.70
CA SER A 186 21.33 -37.40 -8.21
C SER A 186 21.86 -37.68 -6.80
N GLY A 187 23.14 -38.07 -6.73
CA GLY A 187 24.09 -37.38 -5.87
C GLY A 187 24.10 -37.73 -4.39
N THR A 188 24.94 -38.72 -4.07
CA THR A 188 25.62 -38.91 -2.78
C THR A 188 26.34 -37.65 -2.29
N TYR A 189 25.87 -36.99 -1.23
CA TYR A 189 26.73 -36.37 -0.21
C TYR A 189 25.98 -36.13 1.11
N ARG A 190 26.71 -36.46 2.17
CA ARG A 190 26.42 -36.49 3.60
C ARG A 190 26.39 -35.08 4.20
N VAL A 191 25.30 -34.69 4.87
CA VAL A 191 25.30 -33.69 5.97
C VAL A 191 24.18 -34.05 6.95
N GLU A 192 24.56 -34.23 8.22
CA GLU A 192 23.67 -34.42 9.38
C GLU A 192 22.92 -33.12 9.71
N GLY A 193 21.70 -33.25 10.25
CA GLY A 193 21.13 -32.25 11.15
C GLY A 193 19.65 -31.94 10.95
N PHE A 194 18.94 -31.96 12.08
CA PHE A 194 17.57 -31.47 12.33
C PHE A 194 16.40 -32.44 12.08
N GLN A 195 16.12 -33.24 13.11
CA GLN A 195 14.78 -33.71 13.44
C GLN A 195 13.79 -32.54 13.46
N ARG A 196 12.79 -32.58 12.58
CA ARG A 196 11.47 -32.00 12.81
C ARG A 196 10.45 -33.14 12.82
N LYS A 197 9.99 -33.44 14.03
CA LYS A 197 8.89 -34.35 14.33
C LYS A 197 7.60 -33.65 13.86
N SER A 198 7.01 -34.10 12.76
CA SER A 198 5.66 -33.71 12.33
C SER A 198 4.71 -34.87 12.63
N ASN A 199 3.76 -34.62 13.53
CA ASN A 199 2.65 -35.51 13.86
C ASN A 199 1.84 -35.85 12.61
N ASP A 200 1.78 -37.12 12.27
CA ASP A 200 0.89 -37.69 11.26
C ASP A 200 -0.36 -38.28 11.94
N GLU A 201 -1.10 -37.44 12.67
CA GLU A 201 -2.21 -37.89 13.52
C GLU A 201 -3.44 -36.96 13.41
N SER A 202 -3.76 -36.52 12.18
CA SER A 202 -4.94 -35.64 11.96
C SER A 202 -5.82 -35.98 10.76
N ALA A 203 -5.43 -36.94 9.91
CA ALA A 203 -6.25 -37.36 8.77
C ALA A 203 -7.35 -38.36 9.16
N ASP A 204 -7.10 -39.23 10.14
CA ASP A 204 -8.03 -40.31 10.51
C ASP A 204 -9.23 -39.83 11.35
N ASP A 205 -9.07 -38.72 12.08
CA ASP A 205 -10.10 -38.21 12.99
C ASP A 205 -11.29 -37.59 12.23
N LEU A 206 -11.02 -36.97 11.07
CA LEU A 206 -12.07 -36.40 10.22
C LEU A 206 -12.88 -37.49 9.50
N SER A 207 -12.22 -38.59 9.14
CA SER A 207 -12.87 -39.71 8.45
C SER A 207 -13.83 -40.47 9.38
N ARG A 208 -13.48 -40.62 10.66
CA ARG A 208 -14.37 -41.19 11.68
C ARG A 208 -15.56 -40.29 11.98
N ARG A 209 -15.35 -38.98 12.05
CA ARG A 209 -16.40 -37.99 12.34
C ARG A 209 -17.47 -37.88 11.25
N LEU A 210 -17.11 -38.17 10.00
CA LEU A 210 -18.05 -38.21 8.87
C LEU A 210 -18.88 -39.51 8.83
N GLN A 211 -18.35 -40.63 9.34
CA GLN A 211 -19.09 -41.89 9.44
C GLN A 211 -20.15 -41.86 10.55
N ASP A 212 -19.87 -41.20 11.68
CA ASP A 212 -20.81 -41.06 12.81
C ASP A 212 -22.03 -40.16 12.51
N LEU A 213 -21.93 -39.25 11.54
CA LEU A 213 -23.07 -38.44 11.10
C LEU A 213 -24.00 -39.21 10.15
N ARG A 214 -23.49 -40.27 9.50
CA ARG A 214 -24.26 -41.09 8.56
C ARG A 214 -25.07 -42.19 9.26
N SER A 215 -24.70 -42.56 10.48
CA SER A 215 -25.37 -43.60 11.29
C SER A 215 -26.49 -43.05 12.20
N LYS A 216 -26.77 -41.74 12.17
CA LYS A 216 -27.78 -41.06 13.00
C LYS A 216 -29.00 -40.52 12.24
N VAL A 217 -29.29 -41.05 11.06
CA VAL A 217 -30.54 -40.81 10.31
C VAL A 217 -31.31 -42.10 10.17
#